data_AF-A0A0G1W3Q8-F1
#
_entry.id   AF-A0A0G1W3Q8-F1
#
_cell.length_a   1.000
_cell.length_b   1.000
_cell.length_c   1.000
_cell.angle_alpha   90.00
_cell.angle_beta   90.00
_cell.angle_gamma   90.00
#
_symmetry.space_group_name_H-M   'P 1'
#
loop_
_entity.id
_entity.type
_entity.pdbx_description
1 polymer ?
#
loop_
_entity_poly.entity_id
_entity_poly.type
_entity_poly.pdbx_seq_one_letter_code
_entity_poly.pdbx_strand_id
1 'polypeptide(L)'
;MPTPNEGESKGEFIQRCIPIVIEDKTADDPDQAVAVCSSIWERAMAKKNDIIEDETLVAYGGAVKALGGGRVGGYLVIFTTDEDPDLEGEFFTKDTYFGDPDPVPLYGTVYYNHGLDKKIGKRRLGVAEHRVDDFGVWAEAQLNQRDKYEKFIYQLAEQGKLGWSSGTASHLMEREMTGKAVWIKSWPLGLDDTLTPVPAEPRNSVMPLKSWAPIMPAPSLADRMKWLNVEIKGLYDDLRGLVGNIDRPLSEIKRGELTELLESCSELDAVRTDLQKVLDTAPIPITLVEIKKTSYQLAELRKRFADILKEN
;
A
#
# COMPACT_ATOMS: atom_id res chain seq x y z
N MET A 1 20.12 -31.54 26.61
CA MET A 1 18.79 -30.93 26.34
C MET A 1 18.19 -31.62 25.11
N PRO A 2 16.99 -32.21 25.22
CA PRO A 2 16.37 -32.98 24.14
C PRO A 2 16.06 -32.09 22.93
N THR A 3 16.25 -32.61 21.72
CA THR A 3 15.96 -31.90 20.45
C THR A 3 14.79 -32.56 19.74
N PRO A 4 13.85 -31.80 19.13
CA PRO A 4 12.77 -32.35 18.29
C PRO A 4 13.28 -33.20 17.13
N ASN A 5 12.58 -34.30 16.83
CA ASN A 5 12.85 -35.10 15.64
C ASN A 5 12.13 -34.52 14.42
N GLU A 6 12.56 -34.87 13.22
CA GLU A 6 11.92 -34.42 11.98
C GLU A 6 10.51 -35.03 11.85
N GLY A 7 9.49 -34.19 11.64
CA GLY A 7 8.09 -34.61 11.50
C GLY A 7 7.36 -34.96 12.80
N GLU A 8 8.04 -34.91 13.95
CA GLU A 8 7.44 -35.14 15.27
C GLU A 8 6.44 -34.03 15.62
N SER A 9 5.38 -34.38 16.34
CA SER A 9 4.42 -33.39 16.86
C SER A 9 4.87 -32.82 18.22
N LYS A 10 4.42 -31.59 18.55
CA LYS A 10 4.69 -30.95 19.84
C LYS A 10 4.30 -31.84 21.02
N GLY A 11 3.19 -32.57 20.90
CA GLY A 11 2.71 -33.50 21.93
C GLY A 11 3.67 -34.66 22.16
N GLU A 12 4.14 -35.31 21.09
CA GLU A 12 5.08 -36.44 21.16
C GLU A 12 6.44 -36.01 21.74
N PHE A 13 6.93 -34.83 21.34
CA PHE A 13 8.15 -34.27 21.89
C PHE A 13 8.05 -33.99 23.39
N ILE A 14 6.98 -33.33 23.82
CA ILE A 14 6.79 -32.99 25.24
C ILE A 14 6.73 -34.27 26.08
N GLN A 15 6.04 -35.30 25.60
CA GLN A 15 5.94 -36.59 26.29
C GLN A 15 7.31 -37.25 26.52
N ARG A 16 8.23 -37.23 25.55
CA ARG A 16 9.58 -37.78 25.76
C ARG A 16 10.53 -36.82 26.48
N CYS A 17 10.28 -35.51 26.41
CA CYS A 17 11.17 -34.50 26.98
C CYS A 17 11.02 -34.41 28.50
N ILE A 18 9.80 -34.52 29.03
CA ILE A 18 9.51 -34.42 30.48
C ILE A 18 10.37 -35.35 31.34
N PRO A 19 10.46 -36.67 31.08
CA PRO A 19 11.27 -37.55 31.92
C PRO A 19 12.76 -37.20 31.87
N ILE A 20 13.26 -36.68 30.73
CA ILE A 20 14.67 -36.31 30.54
C ILE A 20 15.01 -35.06 31.38
N VAL A 21 14.15 -34.04 31.36
CA VAL A 21 14.40 -32.77 32.08
C VAL A 21 14.20 -32.88 33.58
N ILE A 22 13.47 -33.90 34.04
CA ILE A 22 13.36 -34.24 35.47
C ILE A 22 14.59 -35.04 35.92
N GLU A 23 15.04 -36.01 35.10
CA GLU A 23 16.22 -36.81 35.42
C GLU A 23 17.52 -35.99 35.46
N ASP A 24 17.66 -35.03 34.53
CA ASP A 24 18.83 -34.14 34.47
C ASP A 24 18.75 -32.94 35.45
N LYS A 25 17.67 -32.88 36.26
CA LYS A 25 17.36 -31.81 37.23
C LYS A 25 17.25 -30.42 36.62
N THR A 26 16.86 -30.32 35.34
CA THR A 26 16.53 -29.03 34.71
C THR A 26 15.13 -28.53 35.14
N ALA A 27 14.26 -29.44 35.59
CA ALA A 27 12.98 -29.12 36.22
C ALA A 27 12.76 -29.98 37.47
N ASP A 28 12.23 -29.35 38.53
CA ASP A 28 12.03 -29.98 39.84
C ASP A 28 10.65 -30.64 39.98
N ASP A 29 9.69 -30.26 39.12
CA ASP A 29 8.33 -30.79 39.10
C ASP A 29 7.76 -30.96 37.68
N PRO A 30 6.67 -31.75 37.51
CA PRO A 30 6.09 -32.03 36.20
C PRO A 30 5.58 -30.78 35.45
N ASP A 31 5.09 -29.77 36.15
CA ASP A 31 4.55 -28.56 35.51
C ASP A 31 5.70 -27.68 34.99
N GLN A 32 6.77 -27.56 35.77
CA GLN A 32 8.02 -26.93 35.36
C GLN A 32 8.65 -27.70 34.19
N ALA A 33 8.61 -29.04 34.20
CA ALA A 33 9.11 -29.88 33.12
C ALA A 33 8.35 -29.64 31.81
N VAL A 34 7.01 -29.54 31.86
CA VAL A 34 6.18 -29.20 30.70
C VAL A 34 6.55 -27.81 30.14
N ALA A 35 6.77 -26.82 31.02
CA ALA A 35 7.13 -25.47 30.62
C ALA A 35 8.53 -25.42 29.97
N VAL A 36 9.53 -26.08 30.56
CA VAL A 36 10.88 -26.20 30.03
C VAL A 36 10.87 -26.89 28.67
N CYS A 37 10.16 -28.01 28.55
CA CYS A 37 10.02 -28.74 27.29
C CYS A 37 9.30 -27.93 26.22
N SER A 38 8.24 -27.21 26.58
CA SER A 38 7.55 -26.31 25.65
C SER A 38 8.48 -25.20 25.15
N SER A 39 9.31 -24.63 26.02
CA SER A 39 10.32 -23.61 25.65
C SER A 39 11.42 -24.16 24.75
N ILE A 40 11.85 -25.41 24.96
CA ILE A 40 12.84 -26.07 24.08
C ILE A 40 12.23 -26.32 22.69
N TRP A 41 10.99 -26.80 22.64
CA TRP A 41 10.25 -26.97 21.40
C TRP A 41 10.12 -25.64 20.64
N GLU A 42 9.69 -24.58 21.32
CA GLU A 42 9.52 -23.27 20.72
C GLU A 42 10.83 -22.68 20.20
N ARG A 43 11.94 -22.85 20.93
CA ARG A 43 13.27 -22.44 20.44
C ARG A 43 13.74 -23.25 19.24
N ALA A 44 13.50 -24.55 19.24
CA ALA A 44 13.86 -25.43 18.12
C ALA A 44 13.00 -25.15 16.88
N MET A 45 11.70 -24.86 17.06
CA MET A 45 10.81 -24.44 15.97
C MET A 45 11.11 -23.01 15.52
N ALA A 46 11.50 -22.08 16.39
CA ALA A 46 11.95 -20.75 15.99
C ALA A 46 13.23 -20.83 15.16
N LYS A 47 14.18 -21.72 15.52
CA LYS A 47 15.40 -21.96 14.74
C LYS A 47 15.13 -22.72 13.44
N LYS A 48 14.13 -23.61 13.42
CA LYS A 48 13.64 -24.26 12.20
C LYS A 48 12.89 -23.27 11.33
N ASN A 49 12.14 -22.33 11.91
CA ASN A 49 11.51 -21.22 11.23
C ASN A 49 12.58 -20.24 10.71
N ASP A 50 13.73 -20.02 11.36
CA ASP A 50 14.84 -19.28 10.72
C ASP A 50 15.39 -19.98 9.45
N ILE A 51 15.17 -21.30 9.32
CA ILE A 51 15.60 -22.13 8.17
C ILE A 51 14.43 -22.42 7.19
N ILE A 52 13.18 -22.20 7.62
CA ILE A 52 11.92 -22.45 6.87
C ILE A 52 11.14 -21.14 6.61
N GLU A 53 11.55 -20.01 7.19
CA GLU A 53 11.26 -18.62 6.79
C GLU A 53 12.08 -18.25 5.54
N ASP A 54 12.17 -19.21 4.62
CA ASP A 54 11.86 -18.89 3.24
C ASP A 54 10.32 -18.97 3.09
N GLU A 55 9.59 -18.31 4.01
CA GLU A 55 8.29 -17.78 3.68
C GLU A 55 8.57 -16.89 2.49
N THR A 56 8.14 -17.36 1.32
CA THR A 56 8.26 -16.65 0.06
C THR A 56 7.55 -15.31 0.19
N LEU A 57 8.26 -14.34 0.74
CA LEU A 57 8.08 -12.92 0.53
C LEU A 57 8.38 -12.73 -0.95
N VAL A 58 7.36 -12.80 -1.79
CA VAL A 58 7.43 -12.21 -3.13
C VAL A 58 7.40 -10.69 -2.96
N ALA A 59 8.44 -10.15 -2.35
CA ALA A 59 8.84 -8.78 -2.57
C ALA A 59 9.94 -8.84 -3.63
N TYR A 60 9.55 -8.84 -4.90
CA TYR A 60 10.45 -8.37 -5.93
C TYR A 60 10.72 -6.88 -5.68
N GLY A 61 11.68 -6.61 -4.80
CA GLY A 61 12.70 -5.58 -4.95
C GLY A 61 12.34 -4.10 -5.10
N GLY A 62 11.09 -3.64 -4.98
CA GLY A 62 10.82 -2.23 -5.35
C GLY A 62 10.89 -1.19 -4.22
N ALA A 63 10.67 -1.55 -2.96
CA ALA A 63 10.70 -0.56 -1.88
C ALA A 63 12.10 0.04 -1.66
N VAL A 64 12.13 1.32 -1.28
CA VAL A 64 13.38 1.98 -0.89
C VAL A 64 13.91 1.32 0.37
N LYS A 65 15.13 0.81 0.29
CA LYS A 65 15.86 0.21 1.41
C LYS A 65 16.77 1.24 2.05
N ALA A 66 16.73 1.37 3.36
CA ALA A 66 17.78 2.05 4.10
C ALA A 66 19.05 1.18 4.12
N LEU A 67 20.16 1.72 3.63
CA LEU A 67 21.47 1.04 3.53
C LEU A 67 22.41 1.40 4.71
N GLY A 68 21.86 2.03 5.75
CA GLY A 68 22.60 2.54 6.90
C GLY A 68 23.31 3.86 6.64
N GLY A 69 23.57 4.61 7.72
CA GLY A 69 24.32 5.87 7.65
C GLY A 69 23.62 6.99 6.85
N GLY A 70 22.30 6.87 6.64
CA GLY A 70 21.55 7.82 5.82
C GLY A 70 21.56 7.56 4.32
N ARG A 71 22.08 6.40 3.91
CA ARG A 71 21.99 5.95 2.52
C ARG A 71 20.68 5.23 2.27
N VAL A 72 20.15 5.41 1.07
CA VAL A 72 18.93 4.76 0.59
C VAL A 72 19.16 4.20 -0.81
N GLY A 73 18.53 3.07 -1.13
CA GLY A 73 18.65 2.43 -2.44
C GLY A 73 17.39 1.68 -2.85
N GLY A 74 17.10 1.65 -4.14
CA GLY A 74 15.94 0.95 -4.71
C GLY A 74 15.83 1.17 -6.21
N TYR A 75 14.88 0.51 -6.87
CA TYR A 75 14.59 0.77 -8.28
C TYR A 75 13.80 2.08 -8.43
N LEU A 76 14.38 3.05 -9.12
CA LEU A 76 13.74 4.30 -9.51
C LEU A 76 12.73 4.07 -10.65
N VAL A 77 13.09 3.17 -11.56
CA VAL A 77 12.26 2.68 -12.65
C VAL A 77 12.38 1.16 -12.66
N ILE A 78 11.25 0.45 -12.84
CA ILE A 78 11.21 -0.99 -13.07
C ILE A 78 10.83 -1.23 -14.52
N PHE A 79 11.46 -2.20 -15.18
CA PHE A 79 11.11 -2.63 -16.53
C PHE A 79 9.96 -3.64 -16.50
N THR A 80 8.96 -3.38 -17.32
CA THR A 80 7.67 -4.08 -17.34
C THR A 80 7.17 -4.15 -18.78
N THR A 81 5.96 -4.64 -19.00
CA THR A 81 5.34 -4.76 -20.31
C THR A 81 4.00 -4.03 -20.35
N ASP A 82 3.35 -4.07 -21.51
CA ASP A 82 1.99 -3.56 -21.69
C ASP A 82 0.92 -4.40 -20.95
N GLU A 83 1.30 -5.57 -20.43
CA GLU A 83 0.42 -6.43 -19.66
C GLU A 83 0.31 -5.98 -18.20
N ASP A 84 1.39 -5.41 -17.66
CA ASP A 84 1.59 -4.98 -16.27
C ASP A 84 2.15 -3.54 -16.14
N PRO A 85 1.46 -2.52 -16.69
CA PRO A 85 1.86 -1.13 -16.57
C PRO A 85 1.70 -0.59 -15.13
N ASP A 86 2.28 0.57 -14.89
CA ASP A 86 2.14 1.32 -13.64
C ASP A 86 0.73 1.92 -13.45
N LEU A 87 0.53 2.69 -12.38
CA LEU A 87 -0.78 3.29 -12.06
C LEU A 87 -1.25 4.34 -13.07
N GLU A 88 -0.35 4.88 -13.90
CA GLU A 88 -0.66 5.82 -14.98
C GLU A 88 -0.94 5.09 -16.31
N GLY A 89 -0.87 3.75 -16.32
CA GLY A 89 -1.02 2.96 -17.53
C GLY A 89 0.20 3.01 -18.44
N GLU A 90 1.35 3.37 -17.88
CA GLU A 90 2.63 3.54 -18.56
C GLU A 90 3.59 2.42 -18.18
N PHE A 91 4.52 2.10 -19.09
CA PHE A 91 5.56 1.13 -18.80
C PHE A 91 6.90 1.51 -19.42
N PHE A 92 7.94 1.02 -18.78
CA PHE A 92 9.33 1.20 -19.18
C PHE A 92 9.91 -0.13 -19.62
N THR A 93 10.85 -0.10 -20.56
CA THR A 93 11.61 -1.28 -20.96
C THR A 93 13.10 -0.94 -20.97
N LYS A 94 13.95 -1.96 -21.14
CA LYS A 94 15.38 -1.76 -21.39
C LYS A 94 15.68 -0.90 -22.63
N ASP A 95 14.71 -0.79 -23.55
CA ASP A 95 14.83 -0.01 -24.78
C ASP A 95 14.35 1.44 -24.60
N THR A 96 13.84 1.79 -23.41
CA THR A 96 13.53 3.18 -23.06
C THR A 96 14.83 3.98 -22.90
N TYR A 97 14.89 5.15 -23.53
CA TYR A 97 16.00 6.08 -23.36
C TYR A 97 15.90 6.83 -22.02
N PHE A 98 16.89 6.65 -21.15
CA PHE A 98 16.95 7.30 -19.82
C PHE A 98 17.93 8.48 -19.73
N GLY A 99 18.56 8.86 -20.84
CA GLY A 99 19.69 9.79 -20.88
C GLY A 99 21.00 9.08 -21.19
N ASP A 100 22.00 9.83 -21.67
CA ASP A 100 23.34 9.31 -21.98
C ASP A 100 24.20 9.21 -20.70
N PRO A 101 24.71 8.02 -20.34
CA PRO A 101 25.59 7.82 -19.17
C PRO A 101 27.08 8.10 -19.46
N ASP A 102 27.43 8.63 -20.63
CA ASP A 102 28.82 8.83 -21.07
C ASP A 102 29.13 10.34 -21.16
N PRO A 103 30.21 10.85 -20.50
CA PRO A 103 31.26 10.15 -19.75
C PRO A 103 31.06 10.09 -18.23
N VAL A 104 29.85 10.34 -17.74
CA VAL A 104 29.56 10.49 -16.31
C VAL A 104 28.36 9.62 -15.96
N PRO A 105 28.39 8.86 -14.83
CA PRO A 105 27.22 8.13 -14.36
C PRO A 105 25.99 9.04 -14.36
N LEU A 106 24.84 8.51 -14.76
CA LEU A 106 23.58 9.24 -14.64
C LEU A 106 23.35 9.54 -13.16
N TYR A 107 23.18 10.82 -12.83
CA TYR A 107 22.88 11.27 -11.47
C TYR A 107 21.54 11.98 -11.47
N GLY A 108 20.79 11.82 -10.39
CA GLY A 108 19.55 12.56 -10.19
C GLY A 108 19.46 13.30 -8.87
N THR A 109 18.62 14.32 -8.88
CA THR A 109 18.39 15.17 -7.71
C THR A 109 17.32 14.55 -6.84
N VAL A 110 17.66 14.25 -5.59
CA VAL A 110 16.72 13.62 -4.67
C VAL A 110 15.79 14.65 -4.05
N TYR A 111 14.48 14.44 -4.23
CA TYR A 111 13.41 15.20 -3.60
C TYR A 111 12.48 14.30 -2.77
N TYR A 112 11.60 14.91 -1.98
CA TYR A 112 10.48 14.22 -1.35
C TYR A 112 9.16 14.68 -1.98
N ASN A 113 8.31 13.72 -2.37
CA ASN A 113 7.04 13.94 -3.07
C ASN A 113 7.13 14.94 -4.23
N HIS A 114 8.10 14.77 -5.14
CA HIS A 114 8.33 15.64 -6.30
C HIS A 114 8.50 17.13 -5.93
N GLY A 115 8.95 17.40 -4.70
CA GLY A 115 9.09 18.75 -4.16
C GLY A 115 7.77 19.45 -3.83
N LEU A 116 6.66 18.70 -3.76
CA LEU A 116 5.29 19.20 -3.53
C LEU A 116 4.89 19.15 -2.05
N ASP A 117 5.70 18.54 -1.18
CA ASP A 117 5.42 18.56 0.26
C ASP A 117 5.42 20.01 0.80
N LYS A 118 4.39 20.38 1.56
CA LYS A 118 4.18 21.75 2.04
C LYS A 118 5.26 22.24 3.01
N LYS A 119 6.00 21.32 3.66
CA LYS A 119 6.98 21.65 4.70
C LYS A 119 8.40 21.65 4.17
N ILE A 120 8.79 20.63 3.39
CA ILE A 120 10.15 20.54 2.83
C ILE A 120 10.26 21.12 1.41
N GLY A 121 9.16 21.15 0.64
CA GLY A 121 9.10 21.72 -0.70
C GLY A 121 10.20 21.19 -1.62
N LYS A 122 10.76 22.08 -2.45
CA LYS A 122 11.82 21.78 -3.43
C LYS A 122 13.22 21.66 -2.81
N ARG A 123 13.31 21.34 -1.51
CA ARG A 123 14.63 21.17 -0.88
C ARG A 123 15.25 19.87 -1.37
N ARG A 124 16.48 19.99 -1.88
CA ARG A 124 17.30 18.84 -2.29
C ARG A 124 17.74 18.02 -1.08
N LEU A 125 17.41 16.74 -1.10
CA LEU A 125 17.74 15.79 -0.03
C LEU A 125 19.05 15.04 -0.28
N GLY A 126 19.52 14.99 -1.51
CA GLY A 126 20.75 14.30 -1.88
C GLY A 126 20.98 14.29 -3.39
N VAL A 127 21.90 13.44 -3.81
CA VAL A 127 22.13 13.06 -5.20
C VAL A 127 22.02 11.54 -5.25
N ALA A 128 21.27 11.00 -6.21
CA ALA A 128 21.28 9.58 -6.47
C ALA A 128 22.20 9.28 -7.64
N GLU A 129 22.98 8.22 -7.52
CA GLU A 129 23.69 7.60 -8.65
C GLU A 129 22.77 6.55 -9.26
N HIS A 130 22.66 6.55 -10.58
CA HIS A 130 21.84 5.61 -11.34
C HIS A 130 22.70 4.51 -11.95
N ARG A 131 22.16 3.29 -11.91
CA ARG A 131 22.71 2.13 -12.61
C ARG A 131 21.58 1.38 -13.30
N VAL A 132 21.72 1.17 -14.60
CA VAL A 132 20.78 0.36 -15.37
C VAL A 132 21.22 -1.10 -15.27
N ASP A 133 20.27 -1.99 -15.02
CA ASP A 133 20.44 -3.45 -15.08
C ASP A 133 19.28 -4.09 -15.85
N ASP A 134 19.18 -5.42 -15.83
CA ASP A 134 18.15 -6.16 -16.58
C ASP A 134 16.72 -5.93 -16.04
N PHE A 135 16.58 -5.41 -14.82
CA PHE A 135 15.30 -5.22 -14.13
C PHE A 135 14.82 -3.77 -14.14
N GLY A 136 15.72 -2.80 -14.30
CA GLY A 136 15.34 -1.40 -14.31
C GLY A 136 16.50 -0.43 -14.09
N VAL A 137 16.16 0.75 -13.59
CA VAL A 137 17.13 1.78 -13.20
C VAL A 137 17.21 1.81 -11.68
N TRP A 138 18.29 1.28 -11.13
CA TRP A 138 18.61 1.36 -9.71
C TRP A 138 19.10 2.76 -9.35
N ALA A 139 18.58 3.35 -8.27
CA ALA A 139 19.05 4.61 -7.71
C ALA A 139 19.55 4.41 -6.27
N GLU A 140 20.76 4.89 -6.00
CA GLU A 140 21.34 4.91 -4.65
C GLU A 140 21.75 6.32 -4.27
N ALA A 141 21.35 6.79 -3.08
CA ALA A 141 21.61 8.15 -2.63
C ALA A 141 22.07 8.22 -1.17
N GLN A 142 23.00 9.13 -0.89
CA GLN A 142 23.26 9.63 0.46
C GLN A 142 22.32 10.79 0.77
N LEU A 143 21.46 10.64 1.78
CA LEU A 143 20.64 11.74 2.26
C LEU A 143 21.45 12.68 3.15
N ASN A 144 21.19 13.98 3.04
CA ASN A 144 21.92 15.02 3.78
C ASN A 144 21.61 15.04 5.28
N GLN A 145 20.39 14.62 5.67
CA GLN A 145 19.93 14.52 7.07
C GLN A 145 20.18 15.77 7.93
N ARG A 146 20.01 16.97 7.34
CA ARG A 146 20.42 18.23 7.95
C ARG A 146 19.63 18.59 9.20
N ASP A 147 18.37 18.16 9.25
CA ASP A 147 17.45 18.49 10.32
C ASP A 147 16.53 17.32 10.69
N LYS A 148 15.65 17.55 11.68
CA LYS A 148 14.72 16.55 12.18
C LYS A 148 13.73 16.05 11.12
N TYR A 149 13.38 16.87 10.13
CA TYR A 149 12.44 16.48 9.09
C TYR A 149 13.12 15.60 8.03
N GLU A 150 14.34 15.96 7.60
CA GLU A 150 15.12 15.08 6.70
C GLU A 150 15.47 13.74 7.37
N LYS A 151 15.79 13.75 8.67
CA LYS A 151 15.98 12.53 9.46
C LYS A 151 14.71 11.70 9.56
N PHE A 152 13.54 12.34 9.69
CA PHE A 152 12.26 11.65 9.68
C PHE A 152 11.97 10.98 8.33
N ILE A 153 12.30 11.63 7.20
CA ILE A 153 12.20 11.00 5.87
C ILE A 153 13.07 9.74 5.80
N TYR A 154 14.29 9.79 6.30
CA TYR A 154 15.14 8.60 6.37
C TYR A 154 14.54 7.50 7.26
N GLN A 155 13.94 7.85 8.41
CA GLN A 155 13.24 6.88 9.26
C GLN A 155 12.05 6.21 8.54
N LEU A 156 11.36 6.91 7.63
CA LEU A 156 10.32 6.29 6.81
C LEU A 156 10.92 5.25 5.84
N ALA A 157 12.10 5.51 5.28
CA ALA A 157 12.83 4.53 4.49
C ALA A 157 13.26 3.32 5.34
N GLU A 158 13.75 3.54 6.57
CA GLU A 158 14.06 2.46 7.52
C GLU A 158 12.83 1.61 7.86
N GLN A 159 11.65 2.21 7.85
CA GLN A 159 10.37 1.53 8.09
C GLN A 159 9.76 0.90 6.82
N GLY A 160 10.43 0.98 5.66
CA GLY A 160 9.90 0.47 4.39
C GLY A 160 8.67 1.21 3.86
N LYS A 161 8.43 2.45 4.31
CA LYS A 161 7.25 3.27 3.96
C LYS A 161 7.46 4.16 2.74
N LEU A 162 8.62 4.06 2.09
CA LEU A 162 8.96 4.87 0.93
C LEU A 162 9.28 3.98 -0.27
N GLY A 163 8.86 4.44 -1.42
CA GLY A 163 9.28 3.99 -2.73
C GLY A 163 9.99 5.11 -3.49
N TRP A 164 10.68 4.72 -4.56
CA TRP A 164 11.15 5.68 -5.55
C TRP A 164 10.07 5.93 -6.59
N SER A 165 9.99 7.17 -7.03
CA SER A 165 9.26 7.59 -8.22
C SER A 165 10.15 8.55 -9.02
N SER A 166 10.00 8.55 -10.33
CA SER A 166 10.84 9.36 -11.22
C SER A 166 10.02 10.46 -11.88
N GLY A 167 10.66 11.59 -12.17
CA GLY A 167 10.09 12.69 -12.94
C GLY A 167 11.06 13.18 -14.02
N THR A 168 10.51 13.59 -15.16
CA THR A 168 11.27 14.15 -16.28
C THR A 168 10.62 15.43 -16.83
N ALA A 169 11.33 16.11 -17.74
CA ALA A 169 10.79 17.23 -18.48
C ALA A 169 9.83 16.75 -19.56
N SER A 170 8.54 17.12 -19.46
CA SER A 170 7.47 16.61 -20.33
C SER A 170 7.68 16.82 -21.84
N HIS A 171 8.45 17.84 -22.25
CA HIS A 171 8.73 18.13 -23.66
C HIS A 171 9.87 17.29 -24.26
N LEU A 172 10.58 16.50 -23.45
CA LEU A 172 11.61 15.55 -23.89
C LEU A 172 11.13 14.09 -23.81
N MET A 173 9.91 13.90 -23.34
CA MET A 173 9.28 12.59 -23.21
C MET A 173 8.67 12.17 -24.54
N GLU A 174 8.88 10.90 -24.89
CA GLU A 174 8.25 10.26 -26.05
C GLU A 174 7.44 9.05 -25.61
N ARG A 175 6.23 8.91 -26.17
CA ARG A 175 5.24 7.89 -25.81
C ARG A 175 4.73 7.17 -27.04
N GLU A 176 4.53 5.87 -26.91
CA GLU A 176 3.97 5.03 -27.98
C GLU A 176 2.91 4.09 -27.39
N MET A 177 1.69 4.14 -27.95
CA MET A 177 0.63 3.23 -27.54
C MET A 177 0.98 1.80 -27.98
N THR A 178 1.05 0.88 -27.02
CA THR A 178 1.34 -0.54 -27.25
C THR A 178 0.27 -1.37 -26.56
N GLY A 179 -0.56 -2.06 -27.35
CA GLY A 179 -1.67 -2.85 -26.81
C GLY A 179 -2.66 -1.98 -26.03
N LYS A 180 -2.76 -2.22 -24.72
CA LYS A 180 -3.66 -1.52 -23.78
C LYS A 180 -2.94 -0.45 -22.92
N ALA A 181 -1.64 -0.27 -23.10
CA ALA A 181 -0.79 0.57 -22.26
C ALA A 181 0.10 1.49 -23.11
N VAL A 182 0.78 2.42 -22.46
CA VAL A 182 1.67 3.37 -23.12
C VAL A 182 3.12 3.01 -22.82
N TRP A 183 3.87 2.65 -23.85
CA TRP A 183 5.31 2.49 -23.74
C TRP A 183 5.96 3.87 -23.70
N ILE A 184 6.82 4.09 -22.71
CA ILE A 184 7.66 5.28 -22.64
C ILE A 184 8.95 5.02 -23.40
N LYS A 185 9.14 5.71 -24.53
CA LYS A 185 10.33 5.55 -25.39
C LYS A 185 11.49 6.42 -24.94
N SER A 186 11.19 7.59 -24.40
CA SER A 186 12.16 8.55 -23.88
C SER A 186 11.68 9.10 -22.55
N TRP A 187 12.53 8.97 -21.53
CA TRP A 187 12.35 9.49 -20.19
C TRP A 187 13.70 9.94 -19.61
N PRO A 188 14.26 11.08 -20.07
CA PRO A 188 15.56 11.53 -19.59
C PRO A 188 15.55 11.75 -18.08
N LEU A 189 16.38 11.00 -17.35
CA LEU A 189 16.46 11.08 -15.90
C LEU A 189 17.39 12.22 -15.45
N GLY A 190 17.33 12.52 -14.15
CA GLY A 190 18.30 13.39 -13.47
C GLY A 190 17.69 14.61 -12.77
N LEU A 191 16.47 15.00 -13.16
CA LEU A 191 15.81 16.18 -12.60
C LEU A 191 15.05 15.89 -11.30
N ASP A 192 14.42 14.73 -11.18
CA ASP A 192 13.51 14.43 -10.09
C ASP A 192 13.49 12.94 -9.73
N ASP A 193 14.38 12.59 -8.81
CA ASP A 193 14.36 11.28 -8.16
C ASP A 193 13.65 11.46 -6.83
N THR A 194 12.41 11.02 -6.71
CA THR A 194 11.64 11.31 -5.51
C THR A 194 11.42 10.11 -4.62
N LEU A 195 11.67 10.32 -3.34
CA LEU A 195 11.15 9.47 -2.28
C LEU A 195 9.70 9.85 -2.02
N THR A 196 8.81 8.86 -2.07
CA THR A 196 7.37 9.06 -1.87
C THR A 196 6.73 7.83 -1.21
N PRO A 197 5.72 8.00 -0.33
CA PRO A 197 4.92 6.88 0.15
C PRO A 197 3.92 6.36 -0.91
N VAL A 198 3.78 7.06 -2.03
CA VAL A 198 2.83 6.76 -3.12
C VAL A 198 3.54 6.84 -4.49
N PRO A 199 4.47 5.92 -4.80
CA PRO A 199 5.11 5.89 -6.11
C PRO A 199 4.08 5.54 -7.20
N ALA A 200 4.30 6.09 -8.41
CA ALA A 200 3.48 5.75 -9.59
C ALA A 200 3.59 4.26 -9.94
N GLU A 201 4.80 3.70 -9.77
CA GLU A 201 5.08 2.27 -9.85
C GLU A 201 4.76 1.59 -8.50
N PRO A 202 3.62 0.89 -8.35
CA PRO A 202 3.18 0.35 -7.06
C PRO A 202 4.09 -0.76 -6.55
N ARG A 203 4.83 -1.46 -7.42
CA ARG A 203 5.85 -2.45 -7.04
C ARG A 203 6.99 -1.81 -6.26
N ASN A 204 7.19 -0.49 -6.40
CA ASN A 204 8.15 0.27 -5.60
C ASN A 204 7.73 0.50 -4.13
N SER A 205 6.66 -0.14 -3.65
CA SER A 205 6.20 -0.03 -2.26
C SER A 205 6.19 -1.38 -1.55
N VAL A 206 6.43 -1.37 -0.22
CA VAL A 206 6.08 -2.53 0.62
C VAL A 206 4.57 -2.48 0.87
N MET A 207 3.82 -3.41 0.30
CA MET A 207 2.39 -3.57 0.60
C MET A 207 2.16 -4.79 1.50
N PRO A 208 1.37 -4.66 2.59
CA PRO A 208 0.95 -5.82 3.39
C PRO A 208 0.23 -6.84 2.51
N LEU A 209 0.42 -8.14 2.76
CA LEU A 209 -0.20 -9.22 1.97
C LEU A 209 -1.73 -9.12 1.89
N LYS A 210 -2.39 -8.57 2.92
CA LYS A 210 -3.84 -8.30 2.93
C LYS A 210 -4.27 -7.18 1.96
N SER A 211 -3.36 -6.28 1.62
CA SER A 211 -3.50 -5.27 0.57
C SER A 211 -3.09 -5.82 -0.80
N TRP A 212 -2.34 -6.92 -0.83
CA TRP A 212 -1.92 -7.68 -2.01
C TRP A 212 -2.95 -8.78 -2.34
N ALA A 213 -4.22 -8.39 -2.49
CA ALA A 213 -5.08 -9.22 -3.33
C ALA A 213 -4.37 -9.34 -4.68
N PRO A 214 -4.29 -10.54 -5.30
CA PRO A 214 -3.72 -10.64 -6.63
C PRO A 214 -4.41 -9.59 -7.48
N ILE A 215 -3.66 -8.96 -8.39
CA ILE A 215 -4.20 -8.20 -9.51
C ILE A 215 -5.06 -9.21 -10.28
N MET A 216 -6.27 -9.46 -9.77
CA MET A 216 -7.36 -10.04 -10.50
C MET A 216 -7.56 -9.08 -11.67
N PRO A 217 -7.92 -9.59 -12.86
CA PRO A 217 -8.29 -8.71 -13.97
C PRO A 217 -9.21 -7.63 -13.40
N ALA A 218 -8.90 -6.36 -13.71
CA ALA A 218 -9.62 -5.21 -13.18
C ALA A 218 -11.11 -5.58 -13.11
N PRO A 219 -11.74 -5.54 -11.91
CA PRO A 219 -13.06 -6.12 -11.73
C PRO A 219 -13.94 -5.62 -12.86
N SER A 220 -14.68 -6.55 -13.49
CA SER A 220 -15.52 -6.19 -14.63
C SER A 220 -16.40 -5.00 -14.23
N LEU A 221 -16.88 -4.20 -15.19
CA LEU A 221 -17.76 -3.07 -14.85
C LEU A 221 -18.92 -3.52 -13.94
N ALA A 222 -19.42 -4.74 -14.15
CA ALA A 222 -20.42 -5.38 -13.29
C ALA A 222 -19.91 -5.65 -11.86
N ASP A 223 -18.70 -6.18 -11.69
CA ASP A 223 -18.09 -6.42 -10.37
C ASP A 223 -17.80 -5.11 -9.62
N ARG A 224 -17.36 -4.06 -10.33
CA ARG A 224 -17.16 -2.72 -9.77
C ARG A 224 -18.47 -2.09 -9.34
N MET A 225 -19.51 -2.21 -10.18
CA MET A 225 -20.85 -1.73 -9.85
C MET A 225 -21.45 -2.51 -8.68
N LYS A 226 -21.22 -3.82 -8.59
CA LYS A 226 -21.67 -4.67 -7.48
C LYS A 226 -20.99 -4.29 -6.16
N TRP A 227 -19.67 -4.09 -6.19
CA TRP A 227 -18.91 -3.68 -5.02
C TRP A 227 -19.34 -2.30 -4.52
N LEU A 228 -19.51 -1.34 -5.42
CA LEU A 228 -19.98 -0.01 -5.06
C LEU A 228 -21.42 -0.01 -4.53
N ASN A 229 -22.30 -0.84 -5.08
CA ASN A 229 -23.67 -0.98 -4.57
C ASN A 229 -23.70 -1.48 -3.12
N VAL A 230 -22.78 -2.38 -2.75
CA VAL A 230 -22.60 -2.84 -1.35
C VAL A 230 -22.12 -1.71 -0.46
N GLU A 231 -21.16 -0.90 -0.93
CA GLU A 231 -20.60 0.22 -0.16
C GLU A 231 -21.62 1.35 0.05
N ILE A 232 -22.37 1.72 -0.99
CA ILE A 232 -23.48 2.68 -0.92
C ILE A 232 -24.56 2.19 0.05
N LYS A 233 -24.91 0.89 0.00
CA LYS A 233 -25.89 0.30 0.91
C LYS A 233 -25.43 0.37 2.36
N GLY A 234 -24.18 0.01 2.65
CA GLY A 234 -23.63 0.06 4.01
C GLY A 234 -23.64 1.48 4.57
N LEU A 235 -23.27 2.47 3.75
CA LEU A 235 -23.27 3.87 4.15
C LEU A 235 -24.69 4.42 4.39
N TYR A 236 -25.67 3.96 3.60
CA TYR A 236 -27.08 4.28 3.78
C TYR A 236 -27.65 3.67 5.07
N ASP A 237 -27.37 2.39 5.34
CA ASP A 237 -27.82 1.69 6.54
C ASP A 237 -27.24 2.33 7.81
N ASP A 238 -25.97 2.76 7.76
CA ASP A 238 -25.31 3.53 8.82
C ASP A 238 -26.01 4.88 9.07
N LEU A 239 -26.30 5.65 8.03
CA LEU A 239 -27.00 6.94 8.11
C LEU A 239 -28.40 6.77 8.72
N ARG A 240 -29.15 5.77 8.24
CA ARG A 240 -30.50 5.47 8.74
C ARG A 240 -30.48 5.02 10.19
N GLY A 241 -29.50 4.21 10.58
CA GLY A 241 -29.28 3.81 11.98
C GLY A 241 -28.96 5.00 12.87
N LEU A 242 -28.16 5.94 12.37
CA LEU A 242 -27.82 7.16 13.11
C LEU A 242 -29.03 8.09 13.30
N VAL A 243 -29.89 8.22 12.28
CA VAL A 243 -31.16 8.96 12.38
C VAL A 243 -32.15 8.27 13.31
N GLY A 244 -32.26 6.93 13.23
CA GLY A 244 -33.18 6.15 14.04
C GLY A 244 -32.88 6.16 15.55
N ASN A 245 -31.65 6.50 15.93
CA ASN A 245 -31.20 6.60 17.32
C ASN A 245 -31.31 8.02 17.91
N ILE A 246 -31.88 8.99 17.18
CA ILE A 246 -32.10 10.35 17.68
C ILE A 246 -33.34 10.35 18.57
N ASP A 247 -33.15 10.18 19.88
CA ASP A 247 -34.24 10.17 20.88
C ASP A 247 -34.31 11.47 21.71
N ARG A 248 -33.88 12.61 21.16
CA ARG A 248 -33.81 13.90 21.89
C ARG A 248 -34.52 15.04 21.15
N PRO A 249 -35.17 15.98 21.87
CA PRO A 249 -35.83 17.13 21.25
C PRO A 249 -34.77 18.04 20.59
N LEU A 250 -34.59 17.86 19.29
CA LEU A 250 -33.77 18.73 18.44
C LEU A 250 -34.43 20.11 18.30
N SER A 251 -33.62 21.18 18.30
CA SER A 251 -34.10 22.53 18.00
C SER A 251 -34.67 22.62 16.58
N GLU A 252 -35.56 23.59 16.30
CA GLU A 252 -36.20 23.74 14.98
C GLU A 252 -35.18 23.85 13.84
N ILE A 253 -34.06 24.52 14.07
CA ILE A 253 -32.94 24.63 13.11
C ILE A 253 -32.32 23.26 12.82
N LYS A 254 -32.04 22.45 13.86
CA LYS A 254 -31.46 21.10 13.69
C LYS A 254 -32.45 20.12 13.06
N ARG A 255 -33.76 20.31 13.26
CA ARG A 255 -34.82 19.54 12.58
C ARG A 255 -34.89 19.89 11.10
N GLY A 256 -34.71 21.16 10.73
CA GLY A 256 -34.59 21.60 9.34
C GLY A 256 -33.40 20.95 8.64
N GLU A 257 -32.21 21.04 9.24
CA GLU A 257 -30.98 20.42 8.70
C GLU A 257 -31.10 18.89 8.59
N LEU A 258 -31.74 18.24 9.56
CA LEU A 258 -32.00 16.80 9.51
C LEU A 258 -33.00 16.42 8.40
N THR A 259 -33.99 17.28 8.12
CA THR A 259 -34.98 17.05 7.06
C THR A 259 -34.34 17.17 5.68
N GLU A 260 -33.49 18.18 5.46
CA GLU A 260 -32.69 18.31 4.23
C GLU A 260 -31.74 17.13 4.01
N LEU A 261 -31.16 16.62 5.10
CA LEU A 261 -30.29 15.42 5.05
C LEU A 261 -31.08 14.15 4.73
N LEU A 262 -32.29 14.01 5.27
CA LEU A 262 -33.18 12.89 4.97
C LEU A 262 -33.68 12.93 3.52
N GLU A 263 -33.98 14.12 2.99
CA GLU A 263 -34.34 14.33 1.60
C GLU A 263 -33.18 13.95 0.67
N SER A 264 -31.96 14.39 1.00
CA SER A 264 -30.73 13.97 0.30
C SER A 264 -30.52 12.44 0.35
N CYS A 265 -30.84 11.78 1.46
CA CYS A 265 -30.76 10.32 1.57
C CYS A 265 -31.80 9.61 0.69
N SER A 266 -32.99 10.21 0.49
CA SER A 266 -34.05 9.67 -0.36
C SER A 266 -33.72 9.77 -1.85
N GLU A 267 -33.06 10.86 -2.27
CA GLU A 267 -32.54 10.99 -3.63
C GLU A 267 -31.47 9.93 -3.92
N LEU A 268 -30.65 9.61 -2.91
CA LEU A 268 -29.64 8.56 -3.00
C LEU A 268 -30.25 7.14 -3.07
N ASP A 269 -31.38 6.89 -2.40
CA ASP A 269 -32.13 5.64 -2.53
C ASP A 269 -32.66 5.43 -3.95
N ALA A 270 -33.10 6.49 -4.61
CA ALA A 270 -33.54 6.45 -6.01
C ALA A 270 -32.36 6.08 -6.92
N VAL A 271 -31.20 6.71 -6.73
CA VAL A 271 -29.97 6.41 -7.49
C VAL A 271 -29.50 4.97 -7.26
N ARG A 272 -29.52 4.46 -6.01
CA ARG A 272 -29.20 3.06 -5.70
C ARG A 272 -30.15 2.09 -6.40
N THR A 273 -31.45 2.41 -6.37
CA THR A 273 -32.48 1.57 -6.99
C THR A 273 -32.33 1.52 -8.51
N ASP A 274 -31.98 2.64 -9.14
CA ASP A 274 -31.71 2.69 -10.58
C ASP A 274 -30.39 1.98 -10.93
N LEU A 275 -29.36 2.08 -10.08
CA LEU A 275 -28.12 1.31 -10.23
C LEU A 275 -28.37 -0.21 -10.16
N GLN A 276 -29.25 -0.66 -9.26
CA GLN A 276 -29.63 -2.06 -9.14
C GLN A 276 -30.40 -2.55 -10.39
N LYS A 277 -31.33 -1.75 -10.92
CA LYS A 277 -32.03 -2.08 -12.19
C LYS A 277 -31.06 -2.20 -13.37
N VAL A 278 -30.05 -1.33 -13.43
CA VAL A 278 -28.99 -1.37 -14.46
C VAL A 278 -28.11 -2.62 -14.32
N LEU A 279 -27.76 -3.01 -13.09
CA LEU A 279 -27.05 -4.26 -12.79
C LEU A 279 -27.85 -5.50 -13.22
N ASP A 280 -29.17 -5.45 -13.08
CA ASP A 280 -30.06 -6.58 -13.39
C ASP A 280 -30.39 -6.72 -14.89
N THR A 281 -30.10 -5.72 -15.74
CA THR A 281 -30.59 -5.68 -17.14
C THR A 281 -29.56 -5.31 -18.23
N ALA A 282 -28.28 -5.14 -17.91
CA ALA A 282 -27.21 -4.59 -18.78
C ALA A 282 -27.46 -4.67 -20.31
N PRO A 283 -27.58 -3.51 -20.99
CA PRO A 283 -26.37 -2.78 -21.40
C PRO A 283 -26.42 -1.24 -21.24
N ILE A 284 -25.44 -0.69 -20.50
CA ILE A 284 -24.76 0.65 -20.45
C ILE A 284 -25.42 1.85 -21.20
N PRO A 285 -25.50 3.13 -20.69
CA PRO A 285 -24.52 3.87 -19.85
C PRO A 285 -25.09 4.74 -18.70
N ILE A 286 -24.51 4.59 -17.50
CA ILE A 286 -24.22 5.75 -16.63
C ILE A 286 -22.70 5.77 -16.52
N THR A 287 -22.09 6.94 -16.69
CA THR A 287 -20.63 7.02 -16.73
C THR A 287 -20.06 6.78 -15.33
N LEU A 288 -18.92 6.08 -15.25
CA LEU A 288 -18.20 5.82 -14.00
C LEU A 288 -17.91 7.09 -13.17
N VAL A 289 -17.95 8.25 -13.84
CA VAL A 289 -17.77 9.61 -13.30
C VAL A 289 -18.95 10.02 -12.42
N GLU A 290 -20.18 9.83 -12.88
CA GLU A 290 -21.39 10.19 -12.13
C GLU A 290 -21.50 9.36 -10.85
N ILE A 291 -21.20 8.07 -10.98
CA ILE A 291 -21.17 7.11 -9.89
C ILE A 291 -20.11 7.46 -8.83
N LYS A 292 -18.88 7.81 -9.24
CA LYS A 292 -17.82 8.27 -8.32
C LYS A 292 -18.14 9.62 -7.68
N LYS A 293 -18.78 10.53 -8.42
CA LYS A 293 -19.23 11.83 -7.89
C LYS A 293 -20.23 11.61 -6.76
N THR A 294 -21.18 10.69 -6.95
CA THR A 294 -22.17 10.34 -5.92
C THR A 294 -21.53 9.71 -4.69
N SER A 295 -20.55 8.80 -4.83
CA SER A 295 -19.88 8.20 -3.66
C SER A 295 -19.09 9.24 -2.84
N TYR A 296 -18.47 10.21 -3.51
CA TYR A 296 -17.75 11.31 -2.86
C TYR A 296 -18.71 12.23 -2.09
N GLN A 297 -19.84 12.61 -2.70
CA GLN A 297 -20.87 13.41 -2.05
C GLN A 297 -21.43 12.72 -0.79
N LEU A 298 -21.58 11.39 -0.83
CA LEU A 298 -22.01 10.56 0.29
C LEU A 298 -21.01 10.54 1.45
N ALA A 299 -19.71 10.43 1.14
CA ALA A 299 -18.65 10.48 2.15
C ALA A 299 -18.60 11.86 2.83
N GLU A 300 -18.82 12.93 2.06
CA GLU A 300 -18.85 14.30 2.57
C GLU A 300 -20.08 14.57 3.46
N LEU A 301 -21.27 14.09 3.06
CA LEU A 301 -22.48 14.11 3.89
C LEU A 301 -22.29 13.35 5.21
N ARG A 302 -21.68 12.15 5.17
CA ARG A 302 -21.36 11.36 6.37
C ARG A 302 -20.48 12.14 7.34
N LYS A 303 -19.44 12.80 6.82
CA LYS A 303 -18.52 13.61 7.62
C LYS A 303 -19.23 14.80 8.25
N ARG A 304 -20.02 15.52 7.46
CA ARG A 304 -20.78 16.69 7.91
C ARG A 304 -21.79 16.32 8.99
N PHE A 305 -22.46 15.18 8.85
CA PHE A 305 -23.36 14.65 9.88
C PHE A 305 -22.63 14.24 11.16
N ALA A 306 -21.47 13.59 11.04
CA ALA A 306 -20.63 13.25 12.19
C ALA A 306 -20.11 14.50 12.93
N ASP A 307 -19.84 15.58 12.22
CA ASP A 307 -19.39 16.84 12.81
C ASP A 307 -20.52 17.58 13.53
N ILE A 308 -21.74 17.61 12.95
CA ILE A 308 -22.95 18.15 13.61
C ILE A 308 -23.25 17.42 14.94
N LEU A 309 -22.93 16.14 15.04
CA LEU A 309 -23.12 15.34 16.25
C LEU A 309 -22.03 15.52 17.31
N LYS A 310 -20.85 16.00 16.91
CA LYS A 310 -19.70 16.27 17.79
C LYS A 310 -19.74 17.64 18.45
N GLU A 311 -20.44 18.62 17.86
CA GLU A 311 -20.59 19.98 18.43
C GLU A 311 -21.63 20.06 19.58
N ASN A 312 -21.65 19.06 20.46
CA ASN A 312 -22.35 19.12 21.75
C ASN A 312 -21.38 19.45 22.88
#